data_AF-A0AAJ2R3S7-F1
#
_entry.id   AF-A0AAJ2R3S7-F1
#
_cell.length_a   1.000
_cell.length_b   1.000
_cell.length_c   1.000
_cell.angle_alpha   90.00
_cell.angle_beta   90.00
_cell.angle_gamma   90.00
#
_symmetry.space_group_name_H-M   'P 1'
#
loop_
_entity.id
_entity.type
_entity.pdbx_description
1 polymer ?
#
loop_
_entity_poly.entity_id
_entity_poly.type
_entity_poly.pdbx_seq_one_letter_code
_entity_poly.pdbx_strand_id
1 'polypeptide(L)'
;MAKMSWNDFITTHPKHATFGAIVSASLPNGLIFDKRKKKLPTPYGLFVEWASANLTGDWAAMKVRGSFCISVSQQSDAKIISNKFGVTSQAKKTTTGGMNFGINYRDSDYAVLARSLGYEI
;
A
#
# COMPACT_ATOMS: atom_id res chain seq x y z
N MET A 1 -15.82 -0.31 -0.04
CA MET A 1 -15.69 0.53 -1.26
C MET A 1 -14.58 -0.05 -2.12
N ALA A 2 -14.65 0.13 -3.45
CA ALA A 2 -13.85 -0.66 -4.38
C ALA A 2 -12.55 0.06 -4.79
N LYS A 3 -11.43 -0.65 -4.68
CA LYS A 3 -10.17 -0.31 -5.36
C LYS A 3 -10.45 -0.01 -6.84
N MET A 4 -10.12 1.20 -7.30
CA MET A 4 -10.24 1.58 -8.71
C MET A 4 -9.03 1.10 -9.52
N SER A 5 -9.22 0.99 -10.85
CA SER A 5 -8.09 0.87 -11.75
C SER A 5 -7.25 2.16 -11.69
N TRP A 6 -5.94 2.05 -11.89
CA TRP A 6 -5.05 3.21 -11.79
C TRP A 6 -5.41 4.29 -12.82
N ASN A 7 -5.69 3.91 -14.07
CA ASN A 7 -6.02 4.83 -15.15
C ASN A 7 -7.36 5.54 -14.95
N ASP A 8 -8.36 4.81 -14.43
CA ASP A 8 -9.66 5.43 -14.12
C ASP A 8 -9.50 6.41 -12.96
N PHE A 9 -8.76 6.00 -11.92
CA PHE A 9 -8.53 6.84 -10.74
C PHE A 9 -7.84 8.17 -11.07
N ILE A 10 -6.77 8.16 -11.87
CA ILE A 10 -6.05 9.40 -12.21
C ILE A 10 -6.90 10.35 -13.06
N THR A 11 -7.80 9.80 -13.89
CA THR A 11 -8.74 10.56 -14.71
C THR A 11 -9.82 11.21 -13.84
N THR A 12 -10.41 10.44 -12.92
CA THR A 12 -11.50 10.88 -12.05
C THR A 12 -11.03 11.84 -10.95
N HIS A 13 -9.84 11.60 -10.39
CA HIS A 13 -9.32 12.32 -9.23
C HIS A 13 -8.03 13.07 -9.58
N PRO A 14 -8.08 14.21 -10.31
CA PRO A 14 -6.87 14.93 -10.73
C PRO A 14 -6.09 15.57 -9.58
N LYS A 15 -6.73 15.77 -8.41
CA LYS A 15 -6.10 16.30 -7.18
C LYS A 15 -5.97 15.22 -6.10
N HIS A 16 -5.34 14.10 -6.45
CA HIS A 16 -5.12 12.98 -5.54
C HIS A 16 -3.78 13.08 -4.80
N ALA A 17 -3.69 12.41 -3.64
CA ALA A 17 -2.43 12.19 -2.95
C ALA A 17 -1.89 10.81 -3.32
N THR A 18 -0.61 10.74 -3.71
CA THR A 18 0.04 9.47 -4.06
C THR A 18 1.16 9.16 -3.07
N PHE A 19 1.26 7.91 -2.68
CA PHE A 19 2.27 7.37 -1.79
C PHE A 19 2.99 6.21 -2.49
N GLY A 20 4.31 6.13 -2.34
CA GLY A 20 5.13 5.07 -2.90
C GLY A 20 5.94 4.38 -1.81
N ALA A 21 5.99 3.06 -1.82
CA ALA A 21 6.82 2.26 -0.93
C ALA A 21 7.77 1.39 -1.74
N ILE A 22 9.04 1.35 -1.35
CA ILE A 22 9.97 0.31 -1.82
C ILE A 22 9.65 -0.95 -1.03
N VAL A 23 9.52 -2.07 -1.73
CA VAL A 23 9.35 -3.38 -1.09
C VAL A 23 10.72 -4.03 -1.07
N SER A 24 11.38 -4.02 0.10
CA SER A 24 12.68 -4.67 0.29
C SER A 24 12.56 -6.20 0.47
N ALA A 25 11.40 -6.71 0.89
CA ALA A 25 11.26 -8.10 1.31
C ALA A 25 10.79 -9.04 0.21
N SER A 26 11.55 -10.10 0.00
CA SER A 26 10.99 -11.44 -0.18
C SER A 26 10.15 -11.83 1.04
N LEU A 27 9.12 -12.66 0.84
CA LEU A 27 8.47 -13.36 1.97
C LEU A 27 9.54 -13.97 2.88
N PRO A 28 9.31 -14.09 4.20
CA PRO A 28 10.22 -14.81 5.09
C PRO A 28 10.58 -16.16 4.44
N ASN A 29 11.88 -16.42 4.25
CA ASN A 29 12.36 -17.53 3.43
C ASN A 29 11.64 -18.84 3.81
N GLY A 30 10.95 -19.45 2.84
CA GLY A 30 10.29 -20.75 3.00
C GLY A 30 8.79 -20.73 3.37
N LEU A 31 8.19 -19.56 3.67
CA LEU A 31 6.76 -19.47 4.03
C LEU A 31 5.91 -18.98 2.86
N ILE A 32 5.31 -19.93 2.13
CA ILE A 32 4.29 -19.66 1.10
C ILE A 32 2.87 -19.72 1.69
N PHE A 33 2.72 -20.46 2.79
CA PHE A 33 1.47 -20.65 3.51
C PHE A 33 1.67 -20.34 4.99
N ASP A 34 0.62 -19.87 5.64
CA ASP A 34 0.56 -19.71 7.07
C ASP A 34 0.34 -21.07 7.76
N LYS A 35 0.40 -21.11 9.10
CA LYS A 35 0.20 -22.37 9.86
C LYS A 35 -1.18 -23.00 9.66
N ARG A 36 -2.15 -22.27 9.10
CA ARG A 36 -3.52 -22.72 8.78
C ARG A 36 -3.69 -23.10 7.31
N LYS A 37 -2.60 -23.23 6.55
CA LYS A 37 -2.59 -23.52 5.11
C LYS A 37 -3.22 -22.40 4.26
N LYS A 38 -3.41 -21.19 4.80
CA LYS A 38 -3.80 -20.01 4.03
C LYS A 38 -2.57 -19.49 3.28
N LYS A 39 -2.70 -19.23 1.99
CA LYS A 39 -1.60 -18.66 1.19
C LYS A 39 -1.23 -17.29 1.74
N LEU A 40 0.05 -17.09 2.04
CA LEU A 40 0.55 -15.81 2.52
C LEU A 40 0.55 -14.79 1.37
N PRO A 41 0.01 -13.57 1.59
CA PRO A 41 0.01 -12.53 0.59
C PRO A 41 1.43 -11.98 0.40
N THR A 42 1.75 -11.52 -0.79
CA THR A 42 2.97 -10.72 -0.98
C THR A 42 2.89 -9.42 -0.14
N PRO A 43 4.01 -8.76 0.18
CA PRO A 43 3.99 -7.42 0.79
C PRO A 43 3.00 -6.44 0.16
N TYR A 44 2.94 -6.41 -1.18
CA TYR A 44 1.95 -5.62 -1.92
C TYR A 44 0.51 -6.10 -1.66
N GLY A 45 0.26 -7.41 -1.71
CA GLY A 45 -1.06 -7.99 -1.46
C GLY A 45 -1.56 -7.70 -0.04
N LEU A 46 -0.66 -7.77 0.93
CA LEU A 46 -0.96 -7.48 2.33
C LEU A 46 -1.30 -6.00 2.54
N PHE A 47 -0.54 -5.11 1.89
CA PHE A 47 -0.84 -3.69 1.88
C PHE A 47 -2.20 -3.39 1.23
N VAL A 48 -2.52 -4.04 0.12
CA VAL A 48 -3.83 -3.91 -0.56
C VAL A 48 -4.98 -4.41 0.30
N GLU A 49 -4.80 -5.51 1.03
CA GLU A 49 -5.79 -6.03 1.99
C GLU A 49 -6.01 -5.05 3.14
N TRP A 50 -4.92 -4.53 3.71
CA TRP A 50 -4.99 -3.48 4.72
C TRP A 50 -5.71 -2.23 4.20
N ALA A 51 -5.37 -1.76 3.00
CA ALA A 51 -5.98 -0.58 2.41
C ALA A 51 -7.48 -0.78 2.16
N SER A 52 -7.88 -1.97 1.71
CA SER A 52 -9.29 -2.33 1.51
C SER A 52 -10.09 -2.33 2.82
N ALA A 53 -9.44 -2.66 3.94
CA ALA A 53 -10.07 -2.70 5.26
C ALA A 53 -10.09 -1.34 5.98
N ASN A 54 -9.18 -0.41 5.65
CA ASN A 54 -8.97 0.82 6.42
C ASN A 54 -9.29 2.11 5.65
N LEU A 55 -9.22 2.10 4.32
CA LEU A 55 -9.50 3.30 3.52
C LEU A 55 -10.99 3.37 3.18
N THR A 56 -11.51 4.60 3.23
CA THR A 56 -12.95 4.86 3.15
C THR A 56 -13.37 5.46 1.83
N GLY A 57 -12.52 6.29 1.22
CA GLY A 57 -12.74 6.89 -0.10
C GLY A 57 -12.23 6.03 -1.25
N ASP A 58 -12.29 6.59 -2.45
CA ASP A 58 -11.72 5.96 -3.63
C ASP A 58 -10.20 5.94 -3.53
N TRP A 59 -9.62 4.82 -3.91
CA TRP A 59 -8.18 4.63 -3.96
C TRP A 59 -7.80 3.66 -5.08
N ALA A 60 -6.58 3.81 -5.58
CA ALA A 60 -5.99 2.91 -6.55
C ALA A 60 -4.58 2.52 -6.08
N ALA A 61 -4.15 1.29 -6.37
CA ALA A 61 -2.78 0.86 -6.07
C ALA A 61 -2.20 0.10 -7.24
N MET A 62 -0.98 0.46 -7.63
CA MET A 62 -0.24 -0.20 -8.71
C MET A 62 1.09 -0.75 -8.21
N LYS A 63 1.49 -1.90 -8.76
CA LYS A 63 2.82 -2.46 -8.53
C LYS A 63 3.80 -1.86 -9.52
N VAL A 64 4.97 -1.47 -9.04
CA VAL A 64 6.10 -1.00 -9.84
C VAL A 64 7.29 -1.93 -9.57
N ARG A 65 8.31 -1.97 -10.44
CA ARG A 65 9.43 -2.89 -10.26
C ARG A 65 10.16 -2.60 -8.94
N GLY A 66 10.07 -3.53 -7.97
CA GLY A 66 10.66 -3.40 -6.64
C GLY A 66 9.92 -2.47 -5.67
N SER A 67 8.72 -2.00 -6.04
CA SER A 67 7.95 -1.02 -5.25
C SER A 67 6.46 -1.12 -5.54
N PHE A 68 5.66 -0.33 -4.83
CA PHE A 68 4.28 -0.08 -5.21
C PHE A 68 3.91 1.37 -4.95
N CYS A 69 2.87 1.82 -5.64
CA CYS A 69 2.25 3.12 -5.41
C CYS A 69 0.79 2.91 -5.01
N ILE A 70 0.29 3.81 -4.17
CA ILE A 70 -1.12 3.96 -3.86
C ILE A 70 -1.51 5.42 -4.03
N SER A 71 -2.68 5.67 -4.58
CA SER A 71 -3.27 6.99 -4.67
C SER A 71 -4.61 6.98 -3.97
N VAL A 72 -4.90 8.05 -3.23
CA VAL A 72 -6.14 8.24 -2.47
C VAL A 72 -6.79 9.57 -2.84
N SER A 73 -8.12 9.55 -2.93
CA SER A 73 -8.92 10.73 -3.27
C SER A 73 -9.13 11.63 -2.06
N GLN A 74 -9.20 11.06 -0.85
CA GLN A 74 -9.52 11.79 0.37
C GLN A 74 -8.28 12.11 1.20
N GLN A 75 -8.27 13.29 1.82
CA GLN A 75 -7.21 13.69 2.74
C GLN A 75 -7.23 12.91 4.06
N SER A 76 -8.40 12.43 4.49
CA SER A 76 -8.54 11.51 5.64
C SER A 76 -7.75 10.22 5.41
N ASP A 77 -7.95 9.57 4.27
CA ASP A 77 -7.24 8.35 3.87
C ASP A 77 -5.73 8.60 3.74
N ALA A 78 -5.34 9.76 3.21
CA ALA A 78 -3.93 10.17 3.14
C ALA A 78 -3.28 10.28 4.54
N LYS A 79 -4.01 10.79 5.54
CA LYS A 79 -3.55 10.82 6.94
C LYS A 79 -3.46 9.43 7.55
N ILE A 80 -4.41 8.53 7.26
CA ILE A 80 -4.36 7.13 7.74
C ILE A 80 -3.09 6.44 7.24
N ILE A 81 -2.79 6.55 5.95
CA ILE A 81 -1.58 5.98 5.35
C ILE A 81 -0.32 6.58 5.99
N SER A 82 -0.27 7.91 6.08
CA SER A 82 0.89 8.62 6.63
C SER A 82 1.16 8.26 8.09
N ASN A 83 0.11 8.13 8.90
CA ASN A 83 0.24 7.75 10.31
C ASN A 83 0.64 6.29 10.49
N LYS A 84 0.13 5.39 9.62
CA LYS A 84 0.39 3.95 9.73
C LYS A 84 1.82 3.57 9.34
N PHE A 85 2.32 4.14 8.24
CA PHE A 85 3.58 3.73 7.63
C PHE A 85 4.68 4.79 7.76
N GLY A 86 4.35 5.99 8.21
CA GLY A 86 5.26 7.13 8.19
C GLY A 86 5.54 7.62 6.77
N VAL A 87 5.85 8.91 6.65
CA VAL A 87 6.30 9.51 5.38
C VAL A 87 7.80 9.74 5.46
N THR A 88 8.57 9.15 4.55
CA THR A 88 10.04 9.16 4.55
C THR A 88 10.65 10.23 3.65
N SER A 89 9.87 10.87 2.78
CA SER A 89 10.37 11.89 1.87
C SER A 89 9.41 13.07 1.73
N GLN A 90 9.96 14.25 1.45
CA GLN A 90 9.18 15.36 0.93
C GLN A 90 8.46 14.96 -0.36
N ALA A 91 7.27 15.53 -0.57
CA ALA A 91 6.49 15.34 -1.78
C ALA A 91 7.33 15.63 -3.04
N LYS A 92 7.54 14.63 -3.90
CA LYS A 92 8.16 14.83 -5.21
C LYS A 92 7.07 14.90 -6.27
N LYS A 93 7.15 15.89 -7.15
CA LYS A 93 6.27 15.99 -8.31
C LYS A 93 6.65 14.88 -9.30
N THR A 94 5.71 14.01 -9.64
CA THR A 94 5.95 12.92 -10.61
C THR A 94 5.17 13.13 -11.89
N THR A 95 5.52 12.36 -12.92
CA THR A 95 4.96 12.41 -14.29
C THR A 95 3.43 12.29 -14.33
N THR A 96 2.80 11.78 -13.26
CA THR A 96 1.34 11.68 -13.05
C THR A 96 0.69 12.93 -12.43
N GLY A 97 1.38 14.08 -12.36
CA GLY A 97 0.81 15.35 -11.91
C GLY A 97 0.58 15.48 -10.40
N GLY A 98 0.57 14.37 -9.65
CA GLY A 98 0.45 14.33 -8.19
C GLY A 98 1.77 14.53 -7.43
N MET A 99 1.65 15.08 -6.22
CA MET A 99 2.70 15.04 -5.19
C MET A 99 2.82 13.60 -4.66
N ASN A 100 3.99 12.98 -4.81
CA ASN A 100 4.27 11.63 -4.31
C ASN A 100 5.06 11.67 -3.01
N PHE A 101 4.57 10.97 -2.00
CA PHE A 101 5.23 10.78 -0.72
C PHE A 101 5.86 9.39 -0.64
N GLY A 102 7.10 9.27 -0.18
CA GLY A 102 7.66 7.97 0.20
C GLY A 102 7.03 7.49 1.51
N ILE A 103 6.62 6.23 1.60
CA ILE A 103 6.24 5.59 2.87
C ILE A 103 7.25 4.51 3.26
N ASN A 104 7.44 4.30 4.57
CA ASN A 104 8.35 3.27 5.07
C ASN A 104 7.57 1.96 5.24
N TYR A 105 7.92 0.95 4.45
CA TYR A 105 7.35 -0.38 4.61
C TYR A 105 8.49 -1.39 4.66
N ARG A 106 8.95 -1.71 5.87
CA ARG A 106 10.08 -2.61 6.09
C ARG A 106 9.61 -4.05 6.15
N ASP A 107 10.54 -4.97 5.90
CA ASP A 107 10.29 -6.41 5.90
C ASP A 107 9.75 -6.92 7.24
N SER A 108 10.19 -6.33 8.36
CA SER A 108 9.65 -6.61 9.68
C SER A 108 8.17 -6.23 9.81
N ASP A 109 7.74 -5.18 9.10
CA ASP A 109 6.37 -4.66 9.14
C ASP A 109 5.41 -5.59 8.39
N TYR A 110 5.92 -6.37 7.44
CA TYR A 110 5.15 -7.44 6.81
C TYR A 110 4.61 -8.42 7.86
N ALA A 111 5.49 -8.95 8.73
CA ALA A 111 5.08 -9.95 9.71
C ALA A 111 4.08 -9.38 10.72
N VAL A 112 4.28 -8.13 11.15
CA VAL A 112 3.35 -7.43 12.05
C VAL A 112 2.00 -7.21 11.38
N LEU A 113 2.01 -6.72 10.14
CA LEU A 113 0.79 -6.43 9.39
C LEU A 113 0.01 -7.71 9.05
N ALA A 114 0.71 -8.80 8.70
CA ALA A 114 0.08 -10.08 8.39
C ALA A 114 -0.58 -10.70 9.63
N ARG A 115 0.06 -10.64 10.79
CA ARG A 115 -0.60 -11.02 12.06
C ARG A 115 -1.82 -10.16 12.35
N SER A 116 -1.75 -8.85 12.12
CA SER A 116 -2.89 -7.94 12.34
C SER A 116 -4.07 -8.20 11.39
N LEU A 117 -3.81 -8.77 10.21
CA LEU A 117 -4.82 -9.20 9.23
C LEU A 117 -5.21 -10.69 9.42
N GLY A 118 -4.78 -11.32 10.51
CA GLY A 118 -5.21 -12.66 10.91
C GLY A 118 -4.43 -13.82 10.29
N TYR A 119 -3.28 -13.57 9.66
CA TYR A 119 -2.38 -14.63 9.20
C TYR A 119 -1.53 -15.19 10.34
N GLU A 120 -1.32 -16.50 10.34
CA GLU A 120 -0.56 -17.20 11.38
C GLU A 120 0.88 -17.52 10.91
N ILE A 121 1.78 -16.55 11.12
CA ILE A 121 3.21 -16.56 10.72
C ILE A 121 4.12 -16.90 11.90
#